data_AF-A0A4Q2ZC80-F1
#
_entry.id   AF-A0A4Q2ZC80-F1
#
_cell.length_a   1.000
_cell.length_b   1.000
_cell.length_c   1.000
_cell.angle_alpha   90.00
_cell.angle_beta   90.00
_cell.angle_gamma   90.00
#
_symmetry.space_group_name_H-M   'P 1'
#
loop_
_entity.id
_entity.type
_entity.pdbx_description
1 polymer ?
#
loop_
_entity_poly.entity_id
_entity_poly.type
_entity_poly.pdbx_seq_one_letter_code
_entity_poly.pdbx_strand_id
1 'polypeptide(L)'
;METLALHSDLSGISPQVLTLREALADRGKAVTSFVSGGVEIEVSAGTDSLWALIRREGEGGLALRAAYLGGPLKCMMAKPETGEVARLKLSSAFGEHVVAFSAGGEALEHVRMKVRFTPKAPMLLPFMPRDLYPLDAKDDPLGARGVVEATQRRLNSGLIYFRIDEPSFGNVLYF
;
A
#
# COMPACT_ATOMS: atom_id res chain seq x y z
N MET A 1 -15.77 13.58 -25.98
CA MET A 1 -16.62 13.76 -24.79
C MET A 1 -15.85 14.69 -23.87
N GLU A 2 -16.42 15.84 -23.54
CA GLU A 2 -15.80 16.83 -22.66
C GLU A 2 -16.38 16.65 -21.25
N THR A 3 -15.52 16.61 -20.24
CA THR A 3 -15.93 16.53 -18.84
C THR A 3 -15.81 17.92 -18.24
N LEU A 4 -16.96 18.51 -17.89
CA LEU A 4 -17.02 19.82 -17.23
C LEU A 4 -17.15 19.63 -15.72
N ALA A 5 -16.41 20.42 -14.95
CA ALA A 5 -16.54 20.42 -13.51
C ALA A 5 -17.88 21.06 -13.11
N LEU A 6 -18.62 20.40 -12.21
CA LEU A 6 -19.85 20.96 -11.63
C LEU A 6 -19.54 22.13 -10.66
N HIS A 7 -18.33 22.14 -10.06
CA HIS A 7 -17.82 23.18 -9.16
C HIS A 7 -16.34 23.44 -9.46
N SER A 8 -15.92 24.71 -9.51
CA SER A 8 -14.59 25.11 -9.99
C SER A 8 -13.51 25.24 -8.91
N ASP A 9 -13.87 25.23 -7.62
CA ASP A 9 -13.00 25.74 -6.55
C ASP A 9 -12.40 24.62 -5.65
N LEU A 10 -12.29 23.41 -6.16
CA LEU A 10 -11.72 22.28 -5.41
C LEU A 10 -10.23 22.11 -5.71
N SER A 11 -9.42 21.95 -4.66
CA SER A 11 -8.03 21.53 -4.80
C SER A 11 -7.97 20.17 -5.51
N GLY A 12 -7.12 20.09 -6.55
CA GLY A 12 -6.99 18.88 -7.34
C GLY A 12 -6.45 17.73 -6.51
N ILE A 13 -7.17 16.61 -6.53
CA ILE A 13 -6.76 15.36 -5.90
C ILE A 13 -6.84 14.22 -6.91
N SER A 14 -5.89 13.28 -6.83
CA SER A 14 -5.95 12.12 -7.69
C SER A 14 -7.15 11.23 -7.32
N PRO A 15 -7.91 10.69 -8.29
CA PRO A 15 -9.00 9.77 -8.01
C PRO A 15 -8.59 8.57 -7.15
N GLN A 16 -7.33 8.13 -7.27
CA GLN A 16 -6.81 6.99 -6.52
C GLN A 16 -6.71 7.24 -5.00
N VAL A 17 -6.52 8.49 -4.60
CA VAL A 17 -6.54 8.85 -3.16
C VAL A 17 -7.96 8.78 -2.62
N LEU A 18 -8.95 9.22 -3.40
CA LEU A 18 -10.36 9.14 -3.01
C LEU A 18 -10.82 7.67 -2.92
N THR A 19 -10.47 6.84 -3.90
CA THR A 19 -10.82 5.42 -3.87
C THR A 19 -10.08 4.66 -2.76
N LEU A 20 -8.85 5.06 -2.40
CA LEU A 20 -8.19 4.53 -1.21
C LEU A 20 -8.98 4.87 0.04
N ARG A 21 -9.37 6.14 0.23
CA ARG A 21 -10.10 6.58 1.43
C ARG A 21 -11.37 5.75 1.66
N GLU A 22 -12.14 5.52 0.60
CA GLU A 22 -13.32 4.64 0.63
C GLU A 22 -12.93 3.19 0.95
N ALA A 23 -11.90 2.65 0.28
CA ALA A 23 -11.45 1.28 0.52
C ALA A 23 -10.95 1.04 1.95
N LEU A 24 -10.37 2.06 2.61
CA LEU A 24 -9.95 1.98 4.01
C LEU A 24 -11.14 2.05 4.98
N ALA A 25 -12.18 2.81 4.65
CA ALA A 25 -13.40 2.87 5.45
C ALA A 25 -14.18 1.54 5.42
N ASP A 26 -14.22 0.89 4.24
CA ASP A 26 -14.95 -0.36 4.02
C ASP A 26 -14.07 -1.61 4.19
N ARG A 27 -12.84 -1.47 4.71
CA ARG A 27 -11.90 -2.58 4.79
C ARG A 27 -12.41 -3.70 5.68
N GLY A 28 -12.14 -4.94 5.26
CA GLY A 28 -12.40 -6.11 6.09
C GLY A 28 -11.51 -6.16 7.33
N LYS A 29 -11.77 -7.14 8.20
CA LYS A 29 -10.88 -7.44 9.33
C LYS A 29 -9.46 -7.74 8.85
N ALA A 30 -8.48 -7.39 9.68
CA ALA A 30 -7.09 -7.76 9.45
C ALA A 30 -6.96 -9.28 9.23
N VAL A 31 -6.25 -9.64 8.17
CA VAL A 31 -5.87 -11.03 7.86
C VAL A 31 -4.66 -11.45 8.68
N THR A 32 -3.75 -10.51 8.91
CA THR A 32 -2.58 -10.67 9.78
C THR A 32 -2.06 -9.30 10.22
N SER A 33 -1.34 -9.28 11.33
CA SER A 33 -0.55 -8.13 11.76
C SER A 33 0.79 -8.59 12.32
N PHE A 34 1.79 -7.71 12.24
CA PHE A 34 3.11 -7.93 12.81
C PHE A 34 3.79 -6.59 13.08
N VAL A 35 4.82 -6.61 13.92
CA VAL A 35 5.62 -5.43 14.26
C VAL A 35 6.99 -5.55 13.59
N SER A 36 7.51 -4.44 13.09
CA SER A 36 8.88 -4.34 12.60
C SER A 36 9.49 -3.07 13.15
N GLY A 37 10.31 -3.20 14.18
CA GLY A 37 10.91 -2.03 14.81
C GLY A 37 9.86 -1.16 15.51
N GLY A 38 9.84 0.15 15.21
CA GLY A 38 8.90 1.11 15.78
C GLY A 38 7.55 1.23 15.05
N VAL A 39 7.24 0.34 14.10
CA VAL A 39 5.98 0.39 13.34
C VAL A 39 5.18 -0.92 13.43
N GLU A 40 3.87 -0.76 13.51
CA GLU A 40 2.89 -1.84 13.38
C GLU A 40 2.46 -1.95 11.92
N ILE A 41 2.37 -3.18 11.42
CA ILE A 41 1.87 -3.47 10.08
C ILE A 41 0.61 -4.31 10.23
N GLU A 42 -0.51 -3.78 9.75
CA GLU A 42 -1.78 -4.48 9.64
C GLU A 42 -2.06 -4.79 8.16
N VAL A 43 -2.35 -6.05 7.83
CA VAL A 43 -2.67 -6.46 6.47
C VAL A 43 -4.15 -6.82 6.37
N SER A 44 -4.89 -6.13 5.51
CA SER A 44 -6.33 -6.33 5.32
C SER A 44 -6.69 -6.43 3.84
N ALA A 45 -7.66 -7.28 3.52
CA ALA A 45 -8.26 -7.33 2.19
C ALA A 45 -9.35 -6.24 2.07
N GLY A 46 -9.26 -5.43 1.02
CA GLY A 46 -10.34 -4.56 0.56
C GLY A 46 -11.16 -5.22 -0.55
N THR A 47 -11.96 -4.43 -1.25
CA THR A 47 -12.82 -4.93 -2.34
C THR A 47 -12.02 -5.40 -3.55
N ASP A 48 -10.94 -4.70 -3.91
CA ASP A 48 -10.18 -4.95 -5.14
C ASP A 48 -8.67 -5.10 -4.91
N SER A 49 -8.22 -4.98 -3.66
CA SER A 49 -6.82 -4.83 -3.32
C SER A 49 -6.50 -5.48 -1.97
N LEU A 50 -5.26 -5.93 -1.81
CA LEU A 50 -4.68 -6.20 -0.50
C LEU A 50 -3.91 -4.98 -0.04
N TRP A 51 -4.14 -4.55 1.20
CA TRP A 51 -3.52 -3.38 1.80
C TRP A 51 -2.67 -3.79 3.00
N ALA A 52 -1.47 -3.21 3.09
CA ALA A 52 -0.64 -3.20 4.28
C ALA A 52 -0.63 -1.77 4.84
N LEU A 53 -1.18 -1.60 6.04
CA LEU A 53 -1.24 -0.34 6.76
C LEU A 53 -0.09 -0.32 7.77
N ILE A 54 0.89 0.54 7.51
CA ILE A 54 2.11 0.68 8.31
C ILE A 54 1.91 1.89 9.19
N ARG A 55 1.76 1.68 10.49
CA ARG A 55 1.42 2.73 11.45
C ARG A 55 2.50 2.90 12.49
N ARG A 56 2.63 4.13 12.95
CA ARG A 56 3.31 4.43 14.20
C ARG A 56 2.30 5.08 15.14
N GLU A 57 2.28 4.63 16.37
CA GLU A 57 1.27 5.04 17.35
C GLU A 57 1.22 6.57 17.47
N GLY A 58 0.04 7.16 17.21
CA GLY A 58 -0.19 8.61 17.27
C GLY A 58 0.48 9.44 16.15
N GLU A 59 1.34 8.84 15.33
CA GLU A 59 2.16 9.53 14.32
C GLU A 59 1.72 9.26 12.88
N GLY A 60 0.51 8.70 12.68
CA GLY A 60 -0.03 8.36 11.36
C GLY A 60 0.65 7.16 10.73
N GLY A 61 0.70 7.14 9.40
CA GLY A 61 1.14 5.94 8.71
C GLY A 61 1.26 6.02 7.20
N LEU A 62 1.38 4.83 6.62
CA LEU A 62 1.41 4.59 5.18
C LEU A 62 0.38 3.52 4.83
N ALA A 63 -0.36 3.71 3.75
CA ALA A 63 -1.04 2.63 3.05
C ALA A 63 -0.16 2.15 1.90
N LEU A 64 0.25 0.88 1.96
CA LEU A 64 0.94 0.19 0.87
C LEU A 64 -0.02 -0.83 0.23
N ARG A 65 -0.30 -0.67 -1.05
CA ARG A 65 -1.07 -1.65 -1.82
C ARG A 65 -0.18 -2.84 -2.13
N ALA A 66 -0.44 -3.95 -1.45
CA ALA A 66 0.31 -5.18 -1.62
C ALA A 66 -0.05 -5.93 -2.91
N ALA A 67 -1.30 -5.83 -3.35
CA ALA A 67 -1.71 -6.34 -4.66
C ALA A 67 -2.97 -5.60 -5.13
N TYR A 68 -3.04 -5.28 -6.42
CA TYR A 68 -4.25 -4.82 -7.08
C TYR A 68 -4.83 -5.96 -7.92
N LEU A 69 -6.07 -6.35 -7.66
CA LEU A 69 -6.73 -7.51 -8.26
C LEU A 69 -7.95 -7.14 -9.12
N GLY A 70 -8.27 -5.84 -9.19
CA GLY A 70 -9.31 -5.30 -10.08
C GLY A 70 -10.73 -5.77 -9.78
N GLY A 71 -10.96 -6.34 -8.60
CA GLY A 71 -12.25 -6.86 -8.16
C GLY A 71 -12.13 -7.83 -6.99
N PRO A 72 -13.24 -8.51 -6.63
CA PRO A 72 -13.31 -9.36 -5.45
C PRO A 72 -12.20 -10.41 -5.39
N LEU A 73 -11.68 -10.61 -4.19
CA LEU A 73 -10.59 -11.56 -3.91
C LEU A 73 -10.93 -12.49 -2.75
N LYS A 74 -10.29 -13.66 -2.76
CA LYS A 74 -10.15 -14.52 -1.58
C LYS A 74 -8.74 -14.35 -1.05
N CYS A 75 -8.59 -14.17 0.25
CA CYS A 75 -7.29 -14.03 0.90
C CYS A 75 -7.18 -15.03 2.06
N MET A 76 -6.08 -15.75 2.12
CA MET A 76 -5.79 -16.67 3.22
C MET A 76 -4.33 -16.60 3.63
N MET A 77 -4.08 -16.84 4.92
CA MET A 77 -2.73 -17.02 5.42
C MET A 77 -2.13 -18.31 4.87
N ALA A 78 -0.86 -18.23 4.49
CA ALA A 78 -0.03 -19.38 4.18
C ALA A 78 1.12 -19.46 5.19
N LYS A 79 1.71 -20.64 5.33
CA LYS A 79 2.91 -20.80 6.16
C LYS A 79 4.04 -19.93 5.59
N PRO A 80 4.66 -19.04 6.39
CA PRO A 80 5.82 -18.28 5.96
C PRO A 80 6.98 -19.22 5.58
N GLU A 81 7.73 -18.84 4.54
CA GLU A 81 9.02 -19.47 4.22
C GLU A 81 10.15 -18.87 5.07
N THR A 82 11.35 -19.45 4.99
CA THR A 82 12.51 -18.98 5.77
C THR A 82 12.80 -17.49 5.49
N GLY A 83 12.78 -16.68 6.56
CA GLY A 83 13.01 -15.23 6.49
C GLY A 83 11.76 -14.40 6.21
N GLU A 84 10.58 -15.02 6.11
CA GLU A 84 9.29 -14.32 6.01
C GLU A 84 8.64 -14.19 7.39
N VAL A 85 8.08 -13.02 7.70
CA VAL A 85 7.27 -12.80 8.92
C VAL A 85 5.79 -13.07 8.66
N ALA A 86 5.35 -12.87 7.41
CA ALA A 86 3.99 -13.17 7.00
C ALA A 86 3.95 -13.59 5.53
N ARG A 87 3.03 -14.50 5.20
CA ARG A 87 2.77 -14.94 3.83
C ARG A 87 1.29 -15.12 3.60
N LEU A 88 0.79 -14.57 2.50
CA LEU A 88 -0.60 -14.64 2.10
C LEU A 88 -0.71 -15.22 0.69
N LYS A 89 -1.77 -16.00 0.47
CA LYS A 89 -2.21 -16.45 -0.85
C LYS A 89 -3.52 -15.75 -1.18
N LEU A 90 -3.60 -15.21 -2.38
CA LEU A 90 -4.78 -14.54 -2.88
C LEU A 90 -5.23 -15.13 -4.21
N SER A 91 -6.53 -15.33 -4.34
CA SER A 91 -7.15 -15.82 -5.58
C SER A 91 -8.17 -14.80 -6.07
N SER A 92 -8.15 -14.51 -7.38
CA SER A 92 -9.01 -13.48 -7.99
C SER A 92 -9.36 -13.82 -9.44
N ALA A 93 -10.10 -12.93 -10.09
CA ALA A 93 -10.33 -13.01 -11.53
C ALA A 93 -9.04 -12.87 -12.37
N PHE A 94 -7.93 -12.35 -11.85
CA PHE A 94 -6.66 -12.28 -12.59
C PHE A 94 -5.85 -13.57 -12.51
N GLY A 95 -6.02 -14.34 -11.42
CA GLY A 95 -5.22 -15.52 -11.10
C GLY A 95 -4.79 -15.49 -9.63
N GLU A 96 -3.64 -16.11 -9.37
CA GLU A 96 -3.13 -16.34 -8.03
C GLU A 96 -1.98 -15.39 -7.69
N HIS A 97 -2.03 -14.80 -6.51
CA HIS A 97 -0.95 -13.99 -5.95
C HIS A 97 -0.40 -14.64 -4.69
N VAL A 98 0.92 -14.54 -4.51
CA VAL A 98 1.59 -14.82 -3.25
C VAL A 98 2.26 -13.53 -2.79
N VAL A 99 1.81 -13.03 -1.65
CA VAL A 99 2.38 -11.84 -1.01
C VAL A 99 3.17 -12.31 0.21
N ALA A 100 4.45 -11.97 0.25
CA ALA A 100 5.33 -12.30 1.36
C ALA A 100 5.92 -11.02 1.95
N PHE A 101 5.91 -10.93 3.27
CA PHE A 101 6.55 -9.87 4.03
C PHE A 101 7.77 -10.46 4.75
N SER A 102 8.88 -9.75 4.64
CA SER A 102 10.06 -9.93 5.48
C SER A 102 10.28 -8.63 6.23
N ALA A 103 10.56 -8.72 7.52
CA ALA A 103 10.94 -7.58 8.35
C ALA A 103 12.34 -7.82 8.89
N GLY A 104 13.12 -6.76 9.07
CA GLY A 104 14.44 -6.86 9.65
C GLY A 104 15.11 -5.51 9.86
N GLY A 105 16.31 -5.55 10.43
CA GLY A 105 17.14 -4.37 10.62
C GLY A 105 17.99 -4.49 11.88
N GLU A 106 19.26 -4.86 11.73
CA GLU A 106 20.26 -4.63 12.79
C GLU A 106 20.76 -3.17 12.79
N ALA A 107 20.55 -2.43 11.69
CA ALA A 107 20.99 -1.03 11.53
C ALA A 107 19.92 -0.08 10.95
N LEU A 108 19.02 -0.57 10.08
CA LEU A 108 17.90 0.17 9.50
C LEU A 108 16.67 -0.72 9.47
N GLU A 109 15.65 -0.31 10.21
CA GLU A 109 14.34 -0.96 10.20
C GLU A 109 13.76 -0.92 8.79
N HIS A 110 13.43 -2.09 8.25
CA HIS A 110 12.81 -2.18 6.93
C HIS A 110 11.77 -3.28 6.88
N VAL A 111 10.75 -3.03 6.07
CA VAL A 111 9.77 -4.02 5.64
C VAL A 111 9.97 -4.24 4.16
N ARG A 112 10.27 -5.47 3.77
CA ARG A 112 10.34 -5.90 2.38
C ARG A 112 9.08 -6.68 2.05
N MET A 113 8.38 -6.23 1.02
CA MET A 113 7.25 -6.94 0.45
C MET A 113 7.65 -7.54 -0.90
N LYS A 114 7.32 -8.82 -1.12
CA LYS A 114 7.46 -9.48 -2.41
C LYS A 114 6.11 -10.00 -2.87
N VAL A 115 5.76 -9.66 -4.10
CA VAL A 115 4.53 -10.12 -4.75
C VAL A 115 4.91 -11.01 -5.92
N ARG A 116 4.39 -12.23 -5.94
CA ARG A 116 4.47 -13.12 -7.09
C ARG A 116 3.08 -13.34 -7.64
N PHE A 117 2.93 -13.23 -8.94
CA PHE A 117 1.66 -13.34 -9.62
C PHE A 117 1.74 -14.41 -10.72
N THR A 118 0.77 -15.32 -10.71
CA THR A 118 0.55 -16.31 -11.76
C THR A 118 -0.79 -16.00 -12.44
N PRO A 119 -0.79 -15.49 -13.69
CA PRO A 119 -2.02 -15.15 -14.38
C PRO A 119 -2.80 -16.40 -14.79
N LYS A 120 -4.13 -16.33 -14.76
CA LYS A 120 -4.99 -17.46 -15.18
C LYS A 120 -5.08 -17.64 -16.70
N ALA A 121 -4.67 -16.63 -17.46
CA ALA A 121 -4.66 -16.58 -18.92
C ALA A 121 -3.61 -15.57 -19.39
N PRO A 122 -3.09 -15.67 -20.62
CA PRO A 122 -2.27 -14.62 -21.20
C PRO A 122 -2.99 -13.27 -21.10
N MET A 123 -2.35 -12.29 -20.45
CA MET A 123 -2.97 -10.99 -20.18
C MET A 123 -1.99 -9.85 -20.39
N LEU A 124 -2.52 -8.73 -20.88
CA LEU A 124 -1.83 -7.45 -20.82
C LEU A 124 -2.13 -6.82 -19.46
N LEU A 125 -1.09 -6.41 -18.74
CA LEU A 125 -1.27 -5.71 -17.48
C LEU A 125 -1.80 -4.30 -17.77
N PRO A 126 -2.97 -3.93 -17.20
CA PRO A 126 -3.48 -2.57 -17.36
C PRO A 126 -2.62 -1.60 -16.55
N PHE A 127 -2.94 -0.31 -16.66
CA PHE A 127 -2.36 0.70 -15.78
C PHE A 127 -2.62 0.34 -14.31
N MET A 128 -1.55 0.19 -13.53
CA MET A 128 -1.64 -0.13 -12.11
C MET A 128 -1.78 1.15 -11.28
N PRO A 129 -2.67 1.17 -10.26
CA PRO A 129 -2.76 2.31 -9.35
C PRO A 129 -1.47 2.47 -8.54
N ARG A 130 -1.20 3.70 -8.07
CA ARG A 130 -0.10 4.03 -7.15
C ARG A 130 -0.19 3.16 -5.93
N ASP A 131 0.88 2.52 -5.50
CA ASP A 131 0.88 1.58 -4.37
C ASP A 131 1.10 2.24 -3.01
N LEU A 132 1.77 3.38 -2.92
CA LEU A 132 2.09 4.02 -1.65
C LEU A 132 1.33 5.33 -1.42
N TYR A 133 0.75 5.49 -0.23
CA TYR A 133 0.04 6.70 0.20
C TYR A 133 0.39 7.06 1.65
N PRO A 134 0.72 8.33 1.94
CA PRO A 134 0.81 8.81 3.32
C PRO A 134 -0.59 8.90 3.95
N LEU A 135 -0.69 8.63 5.24
CA LEU A 135 -1.92 8.66 6.03
C LEU A 135 -1.74 9.55 7.26
N ASP A 136 -2.83 10.21 7.67
CA ASP A 136 -2.86 10.89 8.95
C ASP A 136 -3.05 9.91 10.13
N ALA A 137 -3.18 10.46 11.35
CA ALA A 137 -3.35 9.68 12.58
C ALA A 137 -4.68 8.89 12.65
N LYS A 138 -5.59 9.07 11.68
CA LYS A 138 -6.90 8.42 11.58
C LYS A 138 -7.03 7.57 10.32
N ASP A 139 -5.91 7.20 9.69
CA ASP A 139 -5.86 6.51 8.40
C ASP A 139 -6.50 7.31 7.24
N ASP A 140 -6.64 8.64 7.34
CA ASP A 140 -7.17 9.46 6.25
C ASP A 140 -6.02 9.93 5.33
N PRO A 141 -6.02 9.54 4.04
CA PRO A 141 -4.98 9.97 3.09
C PRO A 141 -5.11 11.45 2.69
N LEU A 142 -6.16 12.16 3.11
CA LEU A 142 -6.33 13.60 2.90
C LEU A 142 -5.71 14.46 4.00
N GLY A 143 -5.45 13.87 5.17
CA GLY A 143 -4.99 14.62 6.34
C GLY A 143 -3.47 14.78 6.42
N ALA A 144 -2.70 13.95 5.71
CA ALA A 144 -1.25 13.94 5.78
C ALA A 144 -0.62 15.14 5.03
N ARG A 145 0.38 15.78 5.65
CA ARG A 145 1.17 16.87 5.07
C ARG A 145 2.65 16.58 5.20
N GLY A 146 3.44 16.99 4.22
CA GLY A 146 4.88 16.77 4.23
C GLY A 146 5.60 17.20 2.96
N VAL A 147 6.87 16.81 2.88
CA VAL A 147 7.76 17.11 1.76
C VAL A 147 8.15 15.81 1.04
N VAL A 148 8.00 15.79 -0.29
CA VAL A 148 8.37 14.65 -1.13
C VAL A 148 9.60 15.02 -1.96
N GLU A 149 10.67 14.25 -1.80
CA GLU A 149 11.88 14.32 -2.62
C GLU A 149 11.95 13.09 -3.54
N ALA A 150 11.42 13.24 -4.74
CA ALA A 150 11.44 12.17 -5.75
C ALA A 150 12.62 12.36 -6.71
N THR A 151 13.42 11.32 -6.89
CA THR A 151 14.45 11.27 -7.93
C THR A 151 14.33 9.96 -8.71
N GLN A 152 14.32 10.06 -10.04
CA GLN A 152 14.31 8.89 -10.91
C GLN A 152 15.61 8.83 -11.70
N ARG A 153 16.40 7.78 -11.48
CA ARG A 153 17.63 7.53 -12.25
C ARG A 153 17.42 6.35 -13.19
N ARG A 154 17.26 6.64 -14.49
CA ARG A 154 17.01 5.65 -15.57
C ARG A 154 15.68 4.89 -15.39
N LEU A 155 15.49 3.83 -16.17
CA LEU A 155 14.20 3.14 -16.37
C LEU A 155 13.91 2.00 -15.38
N ASN A 156 14.81 1.69 -14.44
CA ASN A 156 14.79 0.37 -13.78
C ASN A 156 14.23 0.37 -12.34
N SER A 157 14.19 1.51 -11.65
CA SER A 157 13.40 1.70 -10.42
C SER A 157 13.31 3.18 -10.06
N GLY A 158 12.16 3.61 -9.55
CA GLY A 158 12.01 4.91 -8.93
C GLY A 158 12.46 4.81 -7.47
N LEU A 159 13.29 5.75 -7.01
CA LEU A 159 13.58 5.91 -5.59
C LEU A 159 12.73 7.07 -5.08
N ILE A 160 11.91 6.81 -4.07
CA ILE A 160 11.11 7.86 -3.43
C ILE A 160 11.63 8.04 -2.02
N TYR A 161 12.09 9.25 -1.71
CA TYR A 161 12.37 9.68 -0.35
C TYR A 161 11.36 10.76 0.03
N PHE A 162 10.72 10.64 1.17
CA PHE A 162 9.79 11.67 1.63
C PHE A 162 9.72 11.71 3.14
N ARG A 163 9.25 12.84 3.66
CA ARG A 163 9.00 13.05 5.07
C ARG A 163 7.55 13.45 5.27
N ILE A 164 6.87 12.81 6.21
CA ILE A 164 5.56 13.24 6.69
C ILE A 164 5.79 14.16 7.88
N ASP A 165 5.45 15.43 7.73
CA ASP A 165 5.61 16.45 8.77
C ASP A 165 4.42 16.43 9.73
N GLU A 166 3.20 16.23 9.20
CA GLU A 166 1.98 16.12 9.99
C GLU A 166 1.13 14.94 9.50
N PRO A 167 0.86 13.94 10.35
CA PRO A 167 1.51 13.68 11.64
C PRO A 167 3.00 13.30 11.47
N SER A 168 3.80 13.42 12.52
CA SER A 168 5.27 13.29 12.49
C SER A 168 5.77 11.84 12.33
N PHE A 169 5.25 11.08 11.36
CA PHE A 169 5.63 9.69 11.07
C PHE A 169 7.14 9.52 10.81
N GLY A 170 7.77 10.56 10.27
CA GLY A 170 9.20 10.63 10.00
C GLY A 170 9.56 10.44 8.53
N ASN A 171 10.75 9.93 8.29
CA ASN A 171 11.34 9.81 6.95
C ASN A 171 11.13 8.40 6.38
N VAL A 172 10.78 8.34 5.09
CA VAL A 172 10.49 7.10 4.39
C VAL A 172 11.36 7.00 3.13
N LEU A 173 12.00 5.85 2.96
CA LEU A 173 12.70 5.48 1.73
C LEU A 173 11.98 4.29 1.09
N TYR A 174 11.52 4.45 -0.15
CA TYR A 174 10.70 3.46 -0.86
C TYR A 174 11.30 3.14 -2.25
N PHE A 175 11.42 1.84 -2.56
CA PHE A 175 11.96 1.30 -3.83
C PHE A 175 11.57 -0.16 -4.06
#